data_AF-A0A954XA92-F1
#
_entry.id   AF-A0A954XA92-F1
#
_cell.length_a   1.000
_cell.length_b   1.000
_cell.length_c   1.000
_cell.angle_alpha   90.00
_cell.angle_beta   90.00
_cell.angle_gamma   90.00
#
_symmetry.space_group_name_H-M   'P 1'
#
loop_
_entity.id
_entity.type
_entity.pdbx_description
1 polymer ?
#
loop_
_entity_poly.entity_id
_entity_poly.type
_entity_poly.pdbx_seq_one_letter_code
_entity_poly.pdbx_strand_id
1 'polypeptide(L)'
;MDRWYKSAPSEHRGGILVLPTGGGKTFTACHFLGRNPLSDGFKVLWLAHTHHLLEQAFASFDQLVGLIAEPKTQFNIRVVSGTIGHFPVHSIQPRDDVVISSLQTICNAMGHRHQKFDQFLDSARGRLFVVFDEAHHSPAPSYRSLLQSLRERCPQMHLLGLTATPTYTDEKKRGWLPKLFPQEIIFEIPAKDLMAAGILSRPVFEEARTTFEANFDDREYENWVGTHRDIPDTIIASLASSRERNEYIAGCYVNERAKYGKTIIFADRWEQCEQLSEALKKRGVKADAIYSHVDANPGSAEGRNRRMSAENAKVLQAFRDGKDACEHGNDPENHRPFFQTPEAIPIVEPSEELKDRVKSRDGFRCLCCGYNKLRSKLQVDHISPSYHGGGNHFDNLQTLCKDCNGPAGKGIDNISFRNNQTTLTTSPSRLPLPKPPTGVHAKSAERWELFLRRTINLFFRCAAVDTVEIGGRGPRFRHWQIRLFPGNNEAWLKPHLPDLIQRIREARERAGYEAAPDKITVTS
;
A
#
# COMPACT_ATOMS: atom_id res chain seq x y z
N MET A 1 -6.81 -22.05 -3.96
CA MET A 1 -5.94 -22.86 -3.09
C MET A 1 -6.11 -24.36 -3.34
N ASP A 2 -7.32 -24.91 -3.36
CA ASP A 2 -7.56 -26.35 -3.62
C ASP A 2 -6.88 -26.90 -4.88
N ARG A 3 -6.95 -26.15 -6.00
CA ARG A 3 -6.26 -26.51 -7.25
C ARG A 3 -4.74 -26.66 -7.05
N TRP A 4 -4.12 -25.75 -6.32
CA TRP A 4 -2.67 -25.77 -6.01
C TRP A 4 -2.31 -26.93 -5.08
N TYR A 5 -3.14 -27.18 -4.06
CA TYR A 5 -2.92 -28.28 -3.13
C TYR A 5 -2.98 -29.65 -3.83
N LYS A 6 -3.94 -29.83 -4.73
CA LYS A 6 -4.12 -31.07 -5.50
C LYS A 6 -3.11 -31.25 -6.63
N SER A 7 -2.53 -30.17 -7.18
CA SER A 7 -1.63 -30.27 -8.34
C SER A 7 -0.25 -30.85 -8.04
N ALA A 8 0.13 -31.03 -6.77
CA ALA A 8 1.35 -31.73 -6.32
C ALA A 8 2.62 -31.49 -7.19
N PRO A 9 3.11 -30.25 -7.33
CA PRO A 9 4.24 -29.92 -8.21
C PRO A 9 5.53 -30.68 -7.83
N SER A 10 6.38 -30.93 -8.82
CA SER A 10 7.49 -31.92 -8.79
C SER A 10 8.70 -31.54 -7.94
N GLU A 11 8.84 -30.27 -7.52
CA GLU A 11 9.96 -29.85 -6.68
C GLU A 11 9.50 -28.74 -5.70
N HIS A 12 9.62 -29.01 -4.39
CA HIS A 12 9.26 -28.16 -3.25
C HIS A 12 7.88 -27.47 -3.32
N ARG A 13 6.94 -27.81 -2.43
CA ARG A 13 5.60 -27.22 -2.45
C ARG A 13 5.57 -25.93 -1.62
N GLY A 14 5.55 -24.76 -2.27
CA GLY A 14 5.49 -23.44 -1.65
C GLY A 14 4.76 -22.40 -2.51
N GLY A 15 3.66 -21.84 -2.01
CA GLY A 15 2.88 -20.79 -2.68
C GLY A 15 2.47 -19.65 -1.75
N ILE A 16 2.12 -18.50 -2.31
CA ILE A 16 1.76 -17.28 -1.58
C ILE A 16 0.31 -16.90 -1.84
N LEU A 17 -0.45 -16.70 -0.76
CA LEU A 17 -1.77 -16.10 -0.75
C LEU A 17 -1.65 -14.61 -0.44
N VAL A 18 -2.03 -13.77 -1.40
CA VAL A 18 -2.01 -12.32 -1.26
C VAL A 18 -3.43 -11.82 -0.99
N LEU A 19 -3.63 -11.35 0.24
CA LEU A 19 -4.91 -10.85 0.72
C LEU A 19 -4.66 -9.57 1.53
N PRO A 20 -5.33 -8.45 1.21
CA PRO A 20 -5.22 -7.18 1.93
C PRO A 20 -5.53 -7.32 3.42
N THR A 21 -5.04 -6.39 4.23
CA THR A 21 -5.43 -6.30 5.65
C THR A 21 -6.93 -6.05 5.76
N GLY A 22 -7.61 -6.78 6.64
CA GLY A 22 -9.07 -6.81 6.72
C GLY A 22 -9.75 -7.75 5.71
N GLY A 23 -9.04 -8.25 4.70
CA GLY A 23 -9.60 -9.13 3.65
C GLY A 23 -9.80 -10.60 4.05
N GLY A 24 -9.69 -10.94 5.34
CA GLY A 24 -9.90 -12.31 5.81
C GLY A 24 -8.74 -13.28 5.54
N LYS A 25 -7.48 -12.82 5.56
CA LYS A 25 -6.26 -13.66 5.44
C LYS A 25 -6.31 -14.93 6.29
N THR A 26 -6.37 -14.74 7.61
CA THR A 26 -6.34 -15.82 8.61
C THR A 26 -7.53 -16.75 8.45
N PHE A 27 -8.74 -16.19 8.32
CA PHE A 27 -9.97 -16.96 8.09
C PHE A 27 -9.87 -17.86 6.85
N THR A 28 -9.45 -17.29 5.72
CA THR A 28 -9.36 -18.01 4.44
C THR A 28 -8.33 -19.15 4.52
N ALA A 29 -7.19 -18.91 5.17
CA ALA A 29 -6.18 -19.93 5.40
C ALA A 29 -6.67 -21.03 6.35
N CYS A 30 -7.23 -20.71 7.52
CA CYS A 30 -7.79 -21.70 8.45
C CYS A 30 -8.91 -22.53 7.83
N HIS A 31 -9.82 -21.90 7.06
CA HIS A 31 -10.89 -22.59 6.36
C HIS A 31 -10.35 -23.56 5.32
N PHE A 32 -9.33 -23.16 4.55
CA PHE A 32 -8.64 -24.05 3.61
C PHE A 32 -7.93 -25.21 4.31
N LEU A 33 -7.22 -24.95 5.41
CA LEU A 33 -6.51 -25.95 6.18
C LEU A 33 -7.47 -27.00 6.74
N GLY A 34 -8.60 -26.56 7.31
CA GLY A 34 -9.62 -27.44 7.88
C GLY A 34 -10.20 -28.40 6.84
N ARG A 35 -10.66 -27.87 5.71
CA ARG A 35 -11.30 -28.66 4.63
C ARG A 35 -10.37 -29.56 3.85
N ASN A 36 -9.07 -29.26 3.83
CA ASN A 36 -8.09 -29.95 3.00
C ASN A 36 -6.94 -30.52 3.86
N PRO A 37 -5.76 -29.89 4.05
CA PRO A 37 -4.63 -30.51 4.76
C PRO A 37 -4.96 -31.25 6.06
N LEU A 38 -5.71 -30.62 6.97
CA LEU A 38 -6.07 -31.24 8.25
C LEU A 38 -7.00 -32.44 8.03
N SER A 39 -7.96 -32.34 7.10
CA SER A 39 -8.82 -33.45 6.70
C SER A 39 -8.06 -34.61 6.05
N ASP A 40 -6.92 -34.34 5.41
CA ASP A 40 -6.04 -35.33 4.78
C ASP A 40 -4.97 -35.88 5.74
N GLY A 41 -5.06 -35.52 7.04
CA GLY A 41 -4.19 -35.99 8.10
C GLY A 41 -2.82 -35.29 8.16
N PHE A 42 -2.69 -34.08 7.60
CA PHE A 42 -1.51 -33.25 7.79
C PHE A 42 -1.50 -32.63 9.19
N LYS A 43 -0.31 -32.49 9.77
CA LYS A 43 -0.08 -31.59 10.91
C LYS A 43 0.23 -30.20 10.41
N VAL A 44 -0.24 -29.18 11.13
CA VAL A 44 -0.04 -27.78 10.77
C VAL A 44 0.95 -27.11 11.72
N LEU A 45 1.94 -26.43 11.16
CA LEU A 45 2.81 -25.48 11.85
C LEU A 45 2.51 -24.07 11.36
N TRP A 46 1.86 -23.25 12.18
CA TRP A 46 1.55 -21.86 11.87
C TRP A 46 2.59 -20.94 12.51
N LEU A 47 3.29 -20.17 11.68
CA LEU A 47 4.36 -19.27 12.08
C LEU A 47 3.94 -17.81 11.89
N ALA A 48 4.04 -16.99 12.93
CA ALA A 48 3.84 -15.54 12.82
C ALA A 48 4.92 -14.76 13.60
N HIS A 49 5.06 -13.47 13.29
CA HIS A 49 6.08 -12.61 13.91
C HIS A 49 5.60 -11.91 15.20
N THR A 50 4.29 -11.73 15.39
CA THR A 50 3.70 -11.08 16.58
C THR A 50 2.73 -11.99 17.31
N HIS A 51 2.63 -11.82 18.63
CA HIS A 51 1.77 -12.65 19.49
C HIS A 51 0.27 -12.48 19.18
N HIS A 52 -0.15 -11.27 18.82
CA HIS A 52 -1.52 -10.98 18.40
C HIS A 52 -1.96 -11.83 17.19
N LEU A 53 -1.07 -12.05 16.22
CA LEU A 53 -1.36 -12.90 15.07
C LEU A 53 -1.52 -14.37 15.46
N LEU A 54 -0.82 -14.83 16.51
CA LEU A 54 -0.99 -16.19 17.03
C LEU A 54 -2.37 -16.38 17.66
N GLU A 55 -2.79 -15.43 18.49
CA GLU A 55 -4.12 -15.43 19.12
C GLU A 55 -5.24 -15.36 18.07
N GLN A 56 -5.07 -14.51 17.05
CA GLN A 56 -6.00 -14.40 15.93
C GLN A 56 -6.12 -15.71 15.13
N ALA A 57 -5.00 -16.40 14.89
CA ALA A 57 -5.00 -17.72 14.25
C ALA A 57 -5.69 -18.77 15.13
N PHE A 58 -5.40 -18.78 16.44
CA PHE A 58 -6.03 -19.70 17.39
C PHE A 58 -7.56 -19.54 17.42
N ALA A 59 -8.05 -18.30 17.57
CA ALA A 59 -9.47 -18.00 17.57
C ALA A 59 -10.16 -18.37 16.25
N SER A 60 -9.46 -18.23 15.12
CA SER A 60 -9.99 -18.62 13.80
C SER A 60 -10.16 -20.15 13.68
N PHE A 61 -9.26 -20.94 14.26
CA PHE A 61 -9.40 -22.40 14.23
C PHE A 61 -10.55 -22.90 15.09
N ASP A 62 -10.77 -22.31 16.27
CA ASP A 62 -11.86 -22.70 17.18
C ASP A 62 -13.24 -22.70 16.48
N GLN A 63 -13.49 -21.68 15.66
CA GLN A 63 -14.72 -21.55 14.89
C GLN A 63 -14.83 -22.52 13.69
N LEU A 64 -13.71 -23.12 13.27
CA LEU A 64 -13.60 -23.86 12.01
C LEU A 64 -13.26 -25.35 12.21
N VAL A 65 -13.12 -25.81 13.45
CA VAL A 65 -12.85 -27.24 13.77
C VAL A 65 -13.88 -28.17 13.11
N GLY A 66 -15.15 -27.75 13.06
CA GLY A 66 -16.23 -28.54 12.45
C GLY A 66 -16.10 -28.78 10.94
N LEU A 67 -15.18 -28.09 10.25
CA LEU A 67 -14.91 -28.31 8.83
C LEU A 67 -13.94 -29.47 8.55
N ILE A 68 -13.31 -30.01 9.60
CA ILE A 68 -12.33 -31.08 9.49
C ILE A 68 -13.08 -32.41 9.33
N ALA A 69 -12.92 -33.04 8.17
CA ALA A 69 -13.58 -34.30 7.84
C ALA A 69 -12.83 -35.52 8.42
N GLU A 70 -11.56 -35.36 8.79
CA GLU A 70 -10.78 -36.45 9.40
C GLU A 70 -11.47 -36.91 10.71
N PRO A 71 -11.83 -38.20 10.84
CA PRO A 71 -12.51 -38.68 12.03
C PRO A 71 -11.54 -38.68 13.22
N LYS A 72 -11.59 -37.63 14.02
CA LYS A 72 -10.85 -37.49 15.28
C LYS A 72 -11.80 -37.22 16.43
N THR A 73 -11.63 -37.96 17.52
CA THR A 73 -12.36 -37.74 18.77
C THR A 73 -11.84 -36.52 19.54
N GLN A 74 -10.62 -36.09 19.26
CA GLN A 74 -9.96 -34.94 19.87
C GLN A 74 -9.11 -34.22 18.83
N PHE A 75 -9.17 -32.89 18.82
CA PHE A 75 -8.36 -32.03 17.96
C PHE A 75 -7.50 -31.12 18.84
N ASN A 76 -6.18 -31.24 18.73
CA ASN A 76 -5.24 -30.59 19.64
C ASN A 76 -4.57 -29.38 18.97
N ILE A 77 -4.85 -28.19 19.49
CA ILE A 77 -4.21 -26.93 19.06
C ILE A 77 -3.37 -26.39 20.21
N ARG A 78 -2.12 -25.99 19.92
CA ARG A 78 -1.22 -25.40 20.91
C ARG A 78 -0.62 -24.09 20.42
N VAL A 79 -0.76 -23.03 21.23
CA VAL A 79 -0.09 -21.75 21.01
C VAL A 79 1.20 -21.67 21.81
N VAL A 80 2.34 -21.52 21.13
CA VAL A 80 3.69 -21.59 21.70
C VAL A 80 4.44 -20.27 21.48
N SER A 81 4.90 -19.62 22.56
CA SER A 81 5.75 -18.42 22.43
C SER A 81 6.41 -18.06 23.77
N GLY A 82 7.20 -16.97 23.78
CA GLY A 82 7.74 -16.39 25.03
C GLY A 82 6.77 -15.50 25.83
N THR A 83 5.53 -15.32 25.38
CA THR A 83 4.53 -14.47 26.05
C THR A 83 3.86 -15.17 27.22
N ILE A 84 3.55 -14.41 28.27
CA ILE A 84 2.74 -14.87 29.41
C ILE A 84 1.38 -15.35 28.89
N GLY A 85 0.95 -16.54 29.33
CA GLY A 85 -0.30 -17.17 28.88
C GLY A 85 -0.15 -18.11 27.68
N HIS A 86 0.99 -18.08 26.99
CA HIS A 86 1.32 -19.06 25.96
C HIS A 86 2.16 -20.21 26.50
N PHE A 87 2.10 -21.33 25.81
CA PHE A 87 2.85 -22.52 26.20
C PHE A 87 4.34 -22.40 25.83
N PRO A 88 5.25 -22.94 26.65
CA PRO A 88 6.67 -23.04 26.30
C PRO A 88 6.91 -24.20 25.31
N VAL A 89 8.03 -24.16 24.57
CA VAL A 89 8.37 -25.17 23.54
C VAL A 89 8.38 -26.60 24.07
N HIS A 90 8.84 -26.81 25.31
CA HIS A 90 8.90 -28.16 25.91
C HIS A 90 7.53 -28.79 26.19
N SER A 91 6.45 -28.02 26.07
CA SER A 91 5.08 -28.53 26.20
C SER A 91 4.50 -29.03 24.88
N ILE A 92 5.18 -28.82 23.74
CA ILE A 92 4.78 -29.39 22.45
C ILE A 92 4.70 -30.91 22.57
N GLN A 93 3.66 -31.51 22.01
CA GLN A 93 3.40 -32.93 22.07
C GLN A 93 3.26 -33.54 20.66
N PRO A 94 3.66 -34.80 20.47
CA PRO A 94 3.45 -35.51 19.20
C PRO A 94 1.98 -35.59 18.77
N ARG A 95 1.05 -35.52 19.73
CA ARG A 95 -0.40 -35.56 19.45
C ARG A 95 -0.99 -34.22 19.04
N ASP A 96 -0.24 -33.12 19.10
CA ASP A 96 -0.72 -31.81 18.66
C ASP A 96 -0.99 -31.86 17.14
N ASP A 97 -2.17 -31.41 16.71
CA ASP A 97 -2.57 -31.37 15.30
C ASP A 97 -2.13 -30.04 14.67
N VAL A 98 -2.26 -28.95 15.44
CA VAL A 98 -1.82 -27.61 15.05
C VAL A 98 -0.91 -27.02 16.12
N VAL A 99 0.28 -26.61 15.73
CA VAL A 99 1.18 -25.80 16.56
C VAL A 99 1.24 -24.40 15.96
N ILE A 100 0.74 -23.41 16.70
CA ILE A 100 0.78 -21.99 16.35
C ILE A 100 1.90 -21.35 17.16
N SER A 101 2.94 -20.81 16.53
CA SER A 101 4.11 -20.32 17.25
C SER A 101 4.71 -19.05 16.66
N SER A 102 5.37 -18.27 17.53
CA SER A 102 6.19 -17.17 17.05
C SER A 102 7.40 -17.71 16.28
N LEU A 103 7.83 -16.96 15.26
CA LEU A 103 9.00 -17.29 14.45
C LEU A 103 10.26 -17.44 15.30
N GLN A 104 10.51 -16.50 16.23
CA GLN A 104 11.69 -16.52 17.09
C GLN A 104 11.76 -17.80 17.94
N THR A 105 10.62 -18.23 18.48
CA THR A 105 10.55 -19.42 19.33
C THR A 105 10.87 -20.69 18.55
N ILE A 106 10.35 -20.84 17.33
CA ILE A 106 10.65 -22.02 16.48
C ILE A 106 12.07 -21.97 15.91
N CYS A 107 12.58 -20.79 15.52
CA CYS A 107 13.97 -20.63 15.11
C CYS A 107 14.94 -21.15 16.19
N ASN A 108 14.71 -20.75 17.44
CA ASN A 108 15.51 -21.22 18.57
C ASN A 108 15.35 -22.73 18.79
N ALA A 109 14.13 -23.25 18.72
CA ALA A 109 13.86 -24.68 18.89
C ALA A 109 14.56 -25.54 17.82
N MET A 110 14.52 -25.10 16.56
CA MET A 110 15.19 -25.78 15.44
C MET A 110 16.72 -25.70 15.54
N GLY A 111 17.26 -24.53 15.86
CA GLY A 111 18.70 -24.33 16.00
C GLY A 111 19.33 -25.20 17.09
N HIS A 112 18.59 -25.47 18.18
CA HIS A 112 19.04 -26.30 19.29
C HIS A 112 18.56 -27.76 19.24
N ARG A 113 17.95 -28.20 18.12
CA ARG A 113 17.38 -29.57 17.97
C ARG A 113 16.48 -29.95 19.15
N HIS A 114 15.55 -29.06 19.50
CA HIS A 114 14.73 -29.23 20.68
C HIS A 114 13.87 -30.50 20.60
N GLN A 115 14.12 -31.46 21.49
CA GLN A 115 13.54 -32.82 21.46
C GLN A 115 12.01 -32.86 21.24
N LYS A 116 11.24 -32.02 21.93
CA LYS A 116 9.77 -32.02 21.81
C LYS A 116 9.26 -31.50 20.46
N PHE A 117 9.96 -30.53 19.88
CA PHE A 117 9.61 -30.01 18.56
C PHE A 117 9.95 -31.04 17.49
N ASP A 118 11.13 -31.67 17.63
CA ASP A 118 11.58 -32.79 16.81
C ASP A 118 10.57 -33.94 16.81
N GLN A 119 10.11 -34.37 17.98
CA GLN A 119 9.09 -35.41 18.11
C GLN A 119 7.76 -35.04 17.44
N PHE A 120 7.36 -33.76 17.46
CA PHE A 120 6.18 -33.29 16.73
C PHE A 120 6.39 -33.40 15.21
N LEU A 121 7.53 -32.96 14.69
CA LEU A 121 7.85 -33.08 13.26
C LEU A 121 7.88 -34.55 12.81
N ASP A 122 8.51 -35.43 13.60
CA ASP A 122 8.59 -36.86 13.29
C ASP A 122 7.20 -37.52 13.30
N SER A 123 6.31 -37.08 14.21
CA SER A 123 4.93 -37.54 14.28
C SER A 123 4.07 -37.14 13.07
N ALA A 124 4.50 -36.13 12.29
CA ALA A 124 3.82 -35.72 11.05
C ALA A 124 4.01 -36.75 9.92
N ARG A 125 4.99 -37.67 10.02
CA ARG A 125 5.25 -38.74 9.04
C ARG A 125 5.33 -38.23 7.59
N GLY A 126 6.01 -37.09 7.39
CA GLY A 126 6.14 -36.41 6.10
C GLY A 126 4.94 -35.55 5.67
N ARG A 127 3.80 -35.62 6.37
CA ARG A 127 2.60 -34.81 6.13
C ARG A 127 2.59 -33.55 7.00
N LEU A 128 3.57 -32.67 6.76
CA LEU A 128 3.64 -31.36 7.42
C LEU A 128 3.12 -30.26 6.48
N PHE A 129 2.27 -29.39 7.01
CA PHE A 129 1.82 -28.18 6.34
C PHE A 129 2.28 -26.96 7.14
N VAL A 130 3.10 -26.11 6.55
CA VAL A 130 3.65 -24.92 7.19
C VAL A 130 2.93 -23.69 6.66
N VAL A 131 2.41 -22.86 7.56
CA VAL A 131 1.88 -21.53 7.24
C VAL A 131 2.86 -20.49 7.75
N PHE A 132 3.24 -19.55 6.88
CA PHE A 132 4.10 -18.42 7.23
C PHE A 132 3.29 -17.12 7.07
N ASP A 133 2.84 -16.55 8.18
CA ASP A 133 2.12 -15.29 8.23
C ASP A 133 3.10 -14.10 8.12
N GLU A 134 2.69 -13.06 7.39
CA GLU A 134 3.58 -12.02 6.85
C GLU A 134 4.79 -12.60 6.09
N ALA A 135 4.50 -13.42 5.08
CA ALA A 135 5.49 -14.09 4.23
C ALA A 135 6.51 -13.16 3.57
N HIS A 136 6.20 -11.86 3.46
CA HIS A 136 7.15 -10.86 3.00
C HIS A 136 8.38 -10.74 3.92
N HIS A 137 8.33 -11.22 5.17
CA HIS A 137 9.51 -11.29 6.04
C HIS A 137 10.37 -12.54 5.85
N SER A 138 9.88 -13.58 5.16
CA SER A 138 10.58 -14.87 5.01
C SER A 138 12.01 -14.79 4.41
N PRO A 139 12.38 -13.80 3.57
CA PRO A 139 13.74 -13.66 3.07
C PRO A 139 14.81 -13.34 4.14
N ALA A 140 14.42 -12.95 5.36
CA ALA A 140 15.36 -12.69 6.43
C ALA A 140 16.22 -13.94 6.74
N PRO A 141 17.54 -13.80 7.04
CA PRO A 141 18.46 -14.94 7.15
C PRO A 141 18.02 -16.04 8.11
N SER A 142 17.52 -15.67 9.29
CA SER A 142 17.05 -16.62 10.32
C SER A 142 15.82 -17.41 9.85
N TYR A 143 14.85 -16.73 9.25
CA TYR A 143 13.60 -17.35 8.77
C TYR A 143 13.83 -18.20 7.52
N ARG A 144 14.72 -17.75 6.63
CA ARG A 144 15.17 -18.54 5.49
C ARG A 144 15.83 -19.83 5.94
N SER A 145 16.76 -19.76 6.90
CA SER A 145 17.43 -20.95 7.46
C SER A 145 16.41 -21.90 8.09
N LEU A 146 15.43 -21.38 8.83
CA LEU A 146 14.35 -22.19 9.41
C LEU A 146 13.59 -22.96 8.32
N LEU A 147 13.14 -22.28 7.26
CA LEU A 147 12.39 -22.90 6.17
C LEU A 147 13.21 -23.95 5.40
N GLN A 148 14.50 -23.69 5.21
CA GLN A 148 15.42 -24.65 4.59
C GLN A 148 15.58 -25.90 5.46
N SER A 149 15.85 -25.74 6.77
CA SER A 149 15.97 -26.87 7.68
C SER A 149 14.67 -27.68 7.82
N LEU A 150 13.50 -27.02 7.76
CA LEU A 150 12.22 -27.72 7.70
C LEU A 150 12.06 -28.53 6.41
N ARG A 151 12.48 -28.00 5.25
CA ARG A 151 12.45 -28.74 3.96
C ARG A 151 13.40 -29.93 3.96
N GLU A 152 14.61 -29.76 4.49
CA GLU A 152 15.57 -30.85 4.63
C GLU A 152 15.02 -31.99 5.49
N ARG A 153 14.34 -31.65 6.59
CA ARG A 153 13.75 -32.64 7.49
C ARG A 153 12.43 -33.23 6.98
N CYS A 154 11.63 -32.43 6.29
CA CYS A 154 10.32 -32.81 5.77
C CYS A 154 10.22 -32.47 4.27
N PRO A 155 10.84 -33.27 3.38
CA PRO A 155 10.92 -32.95 1.94
C PRO A 155 9.56 -32.84 1.25
N GLN A 156 8.53 -33.52 1.78
CA GLN A 156 7.16 -33.51 1.26
C GLN A 156 6.28 -32.43 1.89
N MET A 157 6.84 -31.54 2.72
CA MET A 157 6.06 -30.49 3.37
C MET A 157 5.45 -29.52 2.34
N HIS A 158 4.30 -28.95 2.69
CA HIS A 158 3.74 -27.81 1.98
C HIS A 158 4.03 -26.53 2.74
N LEU A 159 4.26 -25.44 2.01
CA LEU A 159 4.48 -24.12 2.56
C LEU A 159 3.46 -23.14 1.96
N LEU A 160 2.69 -22.48 2.81
CA LEU A 160 1.77 -21.41 2.43
C LEU A 160 2.23 -20.11 3.06
N GLY A 161 2.55 -19.12 2.23
CA GLY A 161 2.83 -17.76 2.67
C GLY A 161 1.56 -16.93 2.67
N LEU A 162 1.29 -16.19 3.75
CA LEU A 162 0.20 -15.21 3.81
C LEU A 162 0.82 -13.81 3.82
N THR A 163 0.37 -12.90 2.96
CA THR A 163 0.86 -11.50 3.00
C THR A 163 -0.15 -10.54 2.41
N ALA A 164 -0.17 -9.28 2.87
CA ALA A 164 -0.86 -8.20 2.17
C ALA A 164 0.00 -7.62 1.03
N THR A 165 1.32 -7.78 1.12
CA THR A 165 2.30 -7.16 0.24
C THR A 165 3.28 -8.24 -0.25
N PRO A 166 3.21 -8.68 -1.52
CA PRO A 166 4.07 -9.75 -2.02
C PRO A 166 5.50 -9.30 -2.38
N THR A 167 5.83 -8.02 -2.15
CA THR A 167 7.11 -7.42 -2.56
C THR A 167 7.97 -7.03 -1.37
N TYR A 168 9.26 -7.34 -1.46
CA TYR A 168 10.29 -6.86 -0.53
C TYR A 168 10.92 -5.57 -1.10
N THR A 169 11.10 -4.54 -0.27
CA THR A 169 11.63 -3.22 -0.71
C THR A 169 13.11 -3.28 -1.13
N ASP A 170 13.90 -4.17 -0.52
CA ASP A 170 15.31 -4.47 -0.84
C ASP A 170 15.46 -5.46 -2.02
N GLU A 171 16.02 -4.97 -3.14
CA GLU A 171 16.24 -5.72 -4.38
C GLU A 171 17.09 -6.99 -4.18
N LYS A 172 18.05 -7.00 -3.24
CA LYS A 172 18.91 -8.17 -2.98
C LYS A 172 18.14 -9.32 -2.33
N LYS A 173 17.11 -9.00 -1.55
CA LYS A 173 16.26 -9.96 -0.84
C LYS A 173 15.08 -10.45 -1.68
N ARG A 174 14.68 -9.66 -2.69
CA ARG A 174 13.63 -10.01 -3.66
C ARG A 174 13.85 -11.36 -4.34
N GLY A 175 15.10 -11.73 -4.62
CA GLY A 175 15.46 -13.01 -5.26
C GLY A 175 15.24 -14.26 -4.41
N TRP A 176 14.98 -14.12 -3.10
CA TRP A 176 14.73 -15.27 -2.21
C TRP A 176 13.27 -15.70 -2.15
N LEU A 177 12.33 -14.79 -2.40
CA LEU A 177 10.91 -15.11 -2.30
C LEU A 177 10.50 -16.21 -3.30
N PRO A 178 10.89 -16.16 -4.59
CA PRO A 178 10.60 -17.24 -5.54
C PRO A 178 11.35 -18.55 -5.21
N LYS A 179 12.51 -18.48 -4.54
CA LYS A 179 13.24 -19.70 -4.10
C LYS A 179 12.53 -20.40 -2.93
N LEU A 180 12.00 -19.60 -2.00
CA LEU A 180 11.25 -20.10 -0.85
C LEU A 180 9.83 -20.51 -1.25
N PHE A 181 9.21 -19.84 -2.21
CA PHE A 181 7.87 -20.13 -2.71
C PHE A 181 7.91 -20.35 -4.23
N PRO A 182 8.31 -21.55 -4.70
CA PRO A 182 8.55 -21.79 -6.12
C PRO A 182 7.27 -21.82 -6.98
N GLN A 183 6.08 -21.87 -6.38
CA GLN A 183 4.82 -21.65 -7.08
C GLN A 183 4.33 -20.20 -7.01
N GLU A 184 5.17 -19.28 -6.53
CA GLU A 184 4.92 -17.84 -6.48
C GLU A 184 3.55 -17.50 -5.86
N ILE A 185 2.82 -16.56 -6.45
CA ILE A 185 1.49 -16.16 -6.00
C ILE A 185 0.46 -17.17 -6.53
N ILE A 186 -0.13 -17.95 -5.63
CA ILE A 186 -1.15 -18.96 -5.96
C ILE A 186 -2.56 -18.36 -6.02
N PHE A 187 -2.76 -17.22 -5.35
CA PHE A 187 -3.97 -16.42 -5.40
C PHE A 187 -3.68 -15.01 -4.88
N GLU A 188 -4.23 -14.01 -5.55
CA GLU A 188 -4.20 -12.62 -5.14
C GLU A 188 -5.57 -12.02 -5.37
N ILE A 189 -6.08 -11.30 -4.37
CA ILE A 189 -7.21 -10.40 -4.54
C ILE A 189 -6.81 -8.99 -4.10
N PRO A 190 -6.77 -8.03 -5.03
CA PRO A 190 -6.51 -6.64 -4.71
C PRO A 190 -7.50 -6.04 -3.70
N ALA A 191 -7.05 -5.09 -2.87
CA ALA A 191 -7.90 -4.37 -1.91
C ALA A 191 -9.13 -3.73 -2.55
N LYS A 192 -8.97 -3.23 -3.78
CA LYS A 192 -10.06 -2.67 -4.58
C LYS A 192 -11.24 -3.61 -4.78
N ASP A 193 -11.00 -4.91 -4.96
CA ASP A 193 -12.05 -5.87 -5.30
C ASP A 193 -12.83 -6.21 -4.03
N LEU A 194 -12.15 -6.27 -2.88
CA LEU A 194 -12.78 -6.39 -1.57
C LEU A 194 -13.55 -5.12 -1.18
N MET A 195 -13.06 -3.93 -1.53
CA MET A 195 -13.81 -2.67 -1.33
C MET A 195 -15.04 -2.59 -2.23
N ALA A 196 -14.95 -3.09 -3.47
CA ALA A 196 -16.08 -3.16 -4.39
C ALA A 196 -17.15 -4.15 -3.90
N ALA A 197 -16.72 -5.27 -3.31
CA ALA A 197 -17.60 -6.27 -2.71
C ALA A 197 -18.20 -5.85 -1.35
N GLY A 198 -17.88 -4.65 -0.84
CA GLY A 198 -18.33 -4.21 0.48
C GLY A 198 -17.67 -4.93 1.67
N ILE A 199 -16.61 -5.70 1.41
CA ILE A 199 -15.84 -6.42 2.44
C ILE A 199 -14.86 -5.47 3.14
N LEU A 200 -14.26 -4.54 2.40
CA LEU A 200 -13.38 -3.50 2.94
C LEU A 200 -14.04 -2.11 2.85
N SER A 201 -13.79 -1.28 3.85
CA SER A 201 -14.17 0.13 3.83
C SER A 201 -13.41 0.90 2.76
N ARG A 202 -14.07 1.85 2.10
CA ARG A 202 -13.44 2.75 1.14
C ARG A 202 -12.76 3.91 1.88
N PRO A 203 -11.45 4.12 1.71
CA PRO A 203 -10.75 5.21 2.38
C PRO A 203 -11.16 6.56 1.80
N VAL A 204 -11.36 7.55 2.68
CA VAL A 204 -11.50 8.96 2.33
C VAL A 204 -10.21 9.67 2.74
N PHE A 205 -9.50 10.22 1.77
CA PHE A 205 -8.22 10.89 2.00
C PHE A 205 -8.41 12.39 2.12
N GLU A 206 -7.86 12.96 3.19
CA GLU A 206 -7.91 14.39 3.47
C GLU A 206 -6.52 14.87 3.87
N GLU A 207 -6.03 15.90 3.19
CA GLU A 207 -4.72 16.49 3.45
C GLU A 207 -4.90 17.80 4.22
N ALA A 208 -4.34 17.85 5.43
CA ALA A 208 -4.26 19.06 6.22
C ALA A 208 -2.90 19.73 6.00
N ARG A 209 -2.89 20.97 5.49
CA ARG A 209 -1.66 21.74 5.29
C ARG A 209 -1.23 22.40 6.60
N THR A 210 0.01 22.15 7.01
CA THR A 210 0.63 22.79 8.17
C THR A 210 1.41 24.04 7.76
N THR A 211 1.56 25.00 8.66
CA THR A 211 2.40 26.21 8.50
C THR A 211 3.90 25.94 8.66
N PHE A 212 4.29 24.69 8.94
CA PHE A 212 5.68 24.31 9.15
C PHE A 212 6.51 24.47 7.86
N GLU A 213 7.52 25.33 7.91
CA GLU A 213 8.54 25.46 6.88
C GLU A 213 9.81 24.75 7.35
N ALA A 214 10.22 23.72 6.63
CA ALA A 214 11.50 23.05 6.87
C ALA A 214 12.63 23.96 6.37
N ASN A 215 13.59 24.26 7.23
CA ASN A 215 14.80 24.96 6.79
C ASN A 215 15.68 23.96 6.03
N PHE A 216 15.83 24.19 4.72
CA PHE A 216 16.78 23.47 3.88
C PHE A 216 17.87 24.45 3.50
N ASP A 217 19.09 24.26 4.00
CA ASP A 217 20.22 24.92 3.36
C ASP A 217 20.52 24.24 2.01
N ASP A 218 21.13 24.97 1.08
CA ASP A 218 21.39 24.49 -0.29
C ASP A 218 22.24 23.20 -0.31
N ARG A 219 23.08 22.99 0.71
CA ARG A 219 23.99 21.85 0.84
C ARG A 219 23.28 20.61 1.37
N GLU A 220 22.35 20.76 2.31
CA GLU A 220 21.45 19.71 2.79
C GLU A 220 20.47 19.28 1.71
N TYR A 221 19.99 20.23 0.89
CA TYR A 221 19.16 19.93 -0.27
C TYR A 221 19.91 19.11 -1.33
N GLU A 222 21.16 19.47 -1.67
CA GLU A 222 21.99 18.69 -2.59
C GLU A 222 22.29 17.28 -2.08
N ASN A 223 22.58 17.13 -0.78
CA ASN A 223 22.77 15.82 -0.16
C ASN A 223 21.48 14.98 -0.17
N TRP A 224 20.31 15.61 0.04
CA TRP A 224 19.00 14.95 0.02
C TRP A 224 18.60 14.47 -1.39
N VAL A 225 18.90 15.24 -2.44
CA VAL A 225 18.65 14.86 -3.84
C VAL A 225 19.40 13.56 -4.21
N GLY A 226 20.50 13.26 -3.53
CA GLY A 226 21.26 12.01 -3.68
C GLY A 226 20.71 10.79 -2.93
N THR A 227 19.86 10.97 -1.92
CA THR A 227 19.41 9.89 -1.01
C THR A 227 18.01 9.40 -1.32
N HIS A 228 17.79 8.77 -2.48
CA HIS A 228 16.65 7.89 -2.79
C HIS A 228 15.22 8.29 -2.31
N ARG A 229 14.96 9.58 -2.03
CA ARG A 229 13.71 10.18 -1.51
C ARG A 229 13.37 10.00 -0.01
N ASP A 230 14.32 9.64 0.85
CA ASP A 230 14.05 9.67 2.31
C ASP A 230 14.27 11.08 2.89
N ILE A 231 13.35 11.56 3.73
CA ILE A 231 13.47 12.87 4.40
C ILE A 231 14.61 12.79 5.42
N PRO A 232 15.52 13.79 5.51
CA PRO A 232 16.60 13.79 6.49
C PRO A 232 16.08 13.65 7.92
N ASP A 233 16.76 12.83 8.74
CA ASP A 233 16.39 12.58 10.14
C ASP A 233 16.30 13.86 10.98
N THR A 234 17.10 14.87 10.67
CA THR A 234 17.08 16.20 11.30
C THR A 234 15.75 16.92 11.06
N ILE A 235 15.20 16.82 9.86
CA ILE A 235 13.91 17.41 9.48
C ILE A 235 12.76 16.62 10.12
N ILE A 236 12.85 15.29 10.13
CA ILE A 236 11.87 14.44 10.83
C ILE A 236 11.83 14.80 12.32
N ALA A 237 12.99 14.97 12.96
CA ALA A 237 13.08 15.40 14.35
C ALA A 237 12.51 16.82 14.58
N SER A 238 12.74 17.75 13.64
CA SER A 238 12.17 19.10 13.69
C SER A 238 10.64 19.09 13.54
N LEU A 239 10.11 18.26 12.62
CA LEU A 239 8.67 18.04 12.43
C LEU A 239 8.02 17.43 13.68
N ALA A 240 8.69 16.47 14.31
CA ALA A 240 8.21 15.78 15.50
C ALA A 240 8.20 16.70 16.74
N SER A 241 9.19 17.59 16.86
CA SER A 241 9.33 18.53 17.98
C SER A 241 8.55 19.84 17.82
N SER A 242 7.99 20.11 16.63
CA SER A 242 7.21 21.31 16.37
C SER A 242 5.89 21.31 17.16
N ARG A 243 5.89 22.06 18.28
CA ARG A 243 4.71 22.21 19.14
C ARG A 243 3.52 22.82 18.41
N GLU A 244 3.75 23.86 17.60
CA GLU A 244 2.70 24.50 16.79
C GLU A 244 2.02 23.48 15.87
N ARG A 245 2.82 22.66 15.17
CA ARG A 245 2.31 21.61 14.29
C ARG A 245 1.55 20.54 15.05
N ASN A 246 2.06 20.08 16.20
CA ASN A 246 1.39 19.07 17.01
C ASN A 246 0.07 19.60 17.60
N GLU A 247 0.01 20.87 18.01
CA GLU A 247 -1.22 21.52 18.44
C GLU A 247 -2.23 21.68 17.29
N TYR A 248 -1.74 21.99 16.08
CA TYR A 248 -2.56 22.03 14.87
C TYR A 248 -3.16 20.65 14.54
N ILE A 249 -2.37 19.59 14.55
CA ILE A 249 -2.84 18.20 14.31
C ILE A 249 -3.93 17.83 15.31
N ALA A 250 -3.72 18.10 16.60
CA ALA A 250 -4.72 17.85 17.64
C ALA A 250 -5.99 18.68 17.39
N GLY A 251 -5.86 19.94 16.98
CA GLY A 251 -6.97 20.82 16.60
C GLY A 251 -7.78 20.28 15.42
N CYS A 252 -7.11 19.82 14.35
CA CYS A 252 -7.75 19.21 13.18
C CYS A 252 -8.61 18.02 13.58
N TYR A 253 -8.10 17.14 14.45
CA TYR A 253 -8.89 16.02 14.96
C TYR A 253 -10.11 16.51 15.77
N VAL A 254 -9.92 17.46 16.70
CA VAL A 254 -11.01 17.93 17.58
C VAL A 254 -12.15 18.58 16.79
N ASN A 255 -11.83 19.37 15.78
CA ASN A 255 -12.82 20.07 14.95
C ASN A 255 -13.71 19.09 14.15
N GLU A 256 -13.15 17.95 13.75
CA GLU A 256 -13.82 16.95 12.90
C GLU A 256 -14.06 15.63 13.66
N ARG A 257 -14.02 15.65 15.00
CA ARG A 257 -14.06 14.43 15.84
C ARG A 257 -15.30 13.57 15.58
N ALA A 258 -16.45 14.21 15.33
CA ALA A 258 -17.72 13.54 15.08
C ALA A 258 -17.70 12.76 13.75
N LYS A 259 -16.93 13.26 12.78
CA LYS A 259 -16.73 12.62 11.48
C LYS A 259 -15.75 11.45 11.57
N TYR A 260 -14.67 11.60 12.34
CA TYR A 260 -13.61 10.58 12.41
C TYR A 260 -13.95 9.40 13.34
N GLY A 261 -14.68 9.62 14.43
CA GLY A 261 -15.00 8.56 15.38
C GLY A 261 -13.74 8.01 16.08
N LYS A 262 -13.57 6.69 16.09
CA LYS A 262 -12.37 6.05 16.69
C LYS A 262 -11.16 6.27 15.78
N THR A 263 -10.13 6.91 16.31
CA THR A 263 -8.96 7.35 15.51
C THR A 263 -7.66 6.79 16.04
N ILE A 264 -6.79 6.38 15.10
CA ILE A 264 -5.38 6.07 15.34
C ILE A 264 -4.55 7.17 14.66
N ILE A 265 -3.67 7.81 15.41
CA ILE A 265 -2.74 8.80 14.87
C ILE A 265 -1.36 8.17 14.80
N PHE A 266 -0.81 8.04 13.60
CA PHE A 266 0.56 7.58 13.39
C PHE A 266 1.51 8.79 13.47
N ALA A 267 2.44 8.73 14.42
CA ALA A 267 3.50 9.71 14.60
C ALA A 267 4.86 8.99 14.49
N ASP A 268 5.89 9.75 14.15
CA ASP A 268 7.20 9.18 13.80
C ASP A 268 8.08 8.93 15.03
N ARG A 269 8.13 9.89 15.97
CA ARG A 269 8.95 9.82 17.19
C ARG A 269 8.09 9.66 18.44
N TRP A 270 8.64 9.03 19.48
CA TRP A 270 7.89 8.76 20.71
C TRP A 270 7.50 10.04 21.46
N GLU A 271 8.36 11.07 21.45
CA GLU A 271 8.07 12.37 22.07
C GLU A 271 6.86 13.04 21.41
N GLN A 272 6.73 12.87 20.09
CA GLN A 272 5.58 13.39 19.35
C GLN A 272 4.29 12.67 19.75
N CYS A 273 4.34 11.36 19.98
CA CYS A 273 3.19 10.59 20.47
C CYS A 273 2.68 11.15 21.82
N GLU A 274 3.59 11.42 22.75
CA GLU A 274 3.25 12.01 24.06
C GLU A 274 2.70 13.44 23.91
N GLN A 275 3.36 14.29 23.11
CA GLN A 275 2.88 15.65 22.87
C GLN A 275 1.48 15.70 22.25
N LEU A 276 1.20 14.83 21.27
CA LEU A 276 -0.12 14.71 20.65
C LEU A 276 -1.16 14.19 21.65
N SER A 277 -0.82 13.17 22.44
CA SER A 277 -1.68 12.64 23.50
C SER A 277 -2.04 13.72 24.51
N GLU A 278 -1.08 14.49 25.00
CA GLU A 278 -1.32 15.63 25.89
C GLU A 278 -2.15 16.73 25.24
N ALA A 279 -1.84 17.09 24.00
CA ALA A 279 -2.56 18.13 23.26
C ALA A 279 -4.04 17.78 23.06
N LEU A 280 -4.34 16.49 22.84
CA LEU A 280 -5.68 15.95 22.76
C LEU A 280 -6.37 15.93 24.15
N LYS A 281 -5.68 15.45 25.20
CA LYS A 281 -6.18 15.45 26.59
C LYS A 281 -6.56 16.85 27.06
N LYS A 282 -5.72 17.86 26.79
CA LYS A 282 -6.00 19.28 27.11
C LYS A 282 -7.25 19.82 26.42
N ARG A 283 -7.64 19.24 25.28
CA ARG A 283 -8.85 19.59 24.51
C ARG A 283 -10.05 18.68 24.85
N GLY A 284 -9.98 17.94 25.96
CA GLY A 284 -11.06 17.08 26.45
C GLY A 284 -11.22 15.77 25.67
N VAL A 285 -10.22 15.36 24.88
CA VAL A 285 -10.21 14.08 24.17
C VAL A 285 -9.51 13.03 25.02
N LYS A 286 -10.16 11.88 25.21
CA LYS A 286 -9.48 10.69 25.75
C LYS A 286 -8.53 10.15 24.68
N ALA A 287 -7.24 10.17 24.97
CA ALA A 287 -6.19 9.72 24.08
C ALA A 287 -5.10 9.02 24.91
N ASP A 288 -4.38 8.09 24.31
CA ASP A 288 -3.14 7.56 24.88
C ASP A 288 -2.18 7.20 23.74
N ALA A 289 -0.91 7.04 24.09
CA ALA A 289 0.17 6.77 23.16
C ALA A 289 0.68 5.32 23.28
N ILE A 290 1.17 4.77 22.17
CA ILE A 290 1.85 3.48 22.12
C ILE A 290 3.16 3.68 21.37
N TYR A 291 4.29 3.32 21.98
CA TYR A 291 5.62 3.39 21.36
C TYR A 291 6.60 2.45 22.06
N SER A 292 7.72 2.17 21.39
CA SER A 292 8.89 1.48 21.96
C SER A 292 10.03 2.46 22.12
N HIS A 293 10.50 2.69 23.35
CA HIS A 293 11.69 3.49 23.64
C HIS A 293 12.68 2.69 24.49
N VAL A 294 13.96 2.73 24.13
CA VAL A 294 15.05 2.12 24.89
C VAL A 294 16.14 3.17 25.07
N ASP A 295 16.19 3.80 26.24
CA ASP A 295 17.33 4.64 26.60
C ASP A 295 18.57 3.78 26.80
N ALA A 296 19.62 4.08 26.04
CA ALA A 296 20.94 3.50 26.26
C ALA A 296 21.67 4.30 27.35
N ASN A 297 21.42 3.97 28.62
CA ASN A 297 22.45 3.90 29.67
C ASN A 297 21.87 3.33 30.98
N PRO A 298 22.39 2.21 31.52
CA PRO A 298 21.95 1.67 32.79
C PRO A 298 22.57 2.48 33.94
N GLY A 299 21.81 3.43 34.51
CA GLY A 299 22.21 4.08 35.77
C GLY A 299 21.65 5.47 36.09
N SER A 300 21.00 6.20 35.18
CA SER A 300 20.44 7.53 35.50
C SER A 300 19.00 7.45 36.03
N ALA A 301 18.57 8.48 36.76
CA ALA A 301 17.19 8.63 37.25
C ALA A 301 16.14 8.66 36.12
N GLU A 302 16.57 8.87 34.86
CA GLU A 302 15.76 8.83 33.63
C GLU A 302 15.53 7.39 33.12
N GLY A 303 16.31 6.40 33.56
CA GLY A 303 16.07 4.97 33.29
C GLY A 303 14.76 4.42 33.87
N ARG A 304 13.99 5.27 34.57
CA ARG A 304 12.64 4.98 35.10
C ARG A 304 11.53 5.18 34.06
N ASN A 305 11.79 5.85 32.93
CA ASN A 305 10.79 6.12 31.88
C ASN A 305 10.76 5.04 30.78
N ARG A 306 11.01 3.78 31.13
CA ARG A 306 10.81 2.65 30.20
C ARG A 306 9.32 2.32 30.15
N ARG A 307 8.60 2.82 29.12
CA ARG A 307 7.22 2.38 28.87
C ARG A 307 7.23 0.87 28.63
N MET A 308 6.67 0.11 29.57
CA MET A 308 6.76 -1.35 29.52
C MET A 308 5.80 -1.91 28.45
N SER A 309 6.15 -3.04 27.84
CA SER A 309 5.23 -3.75 26.91
C SER A 309 3.86 -4.03 27.54
N ALA A 310 3.81 -4.22 28.87
CA ALA A 310 2.58 -4.36 29.63
C ALA A 310 1.71 -3.10 29.65
N GLU A 311 2.30 -1.90 29.63
CA GLU A 311 1.55 -0.64 29.57
C GLU A 311 0.96 -0.42 28.17
N ASN A 312 1.73 -0.68 27.11
CA ASN A 312 1.22 -0.64 25.74
C ASN A 312 0.05 -1.63 25.55
N ALA A 313 0.16 -2.84 26.13
CA ALA A 313 -0.92 -3.82 26.10
C ALA A 313 -2.20 -3.33 26.81
N LYS A 314 -2.06 -2.66 27.97
CA LYS A 314 -3.18 -2.06 28.70
C LYS A 314 -3.88 -0.96 27.90
N VAL A 315 -3.11 -0.03 27.32
CA VAL A 315 -3.64 1.04 26.46
C VAL A 315 -4.39 0.46 25.27
N LEU A 316 -3.80 -0.53 24.60
CA LEU A 316 -4.43 -1.18 23.46
C LEU A 316 -5.73 -1.90 23.84
N GLN A 317 -5.78 -2.53 25.03
CA GLN A 317 -6.99 -3.19 25.52
C GLN A 317 -8.08 -2.18 25.90
N ALA A 318 -7.74 -1.06 26.54
CA ALA A 318 -8.69 0.00 26.87
C ALA A 318 -9.36 0.58 25.62
N PHE A 319 -8.57 0.79 24.55
CA PHE A 319 -9.06 1.26 23.26
C PHE A 319 -10.02 0.25 22.60
N ARG A 320 -9.70 -1.05 22.67
CA ARG A 320 -10.53 -2.14 22.13
C ARG A 320 -11.85 -2.28 22.87
N ASP A 321 -11.81 -2.29 24.19
CA ASP A 321 -12.97 -2.46 25.07
C ASP A 321 -13.96 -1.29 24.99
N GLY A 322 -13.60 -0.20 24.31
CA GLY A 322 -14.42 1.02 24.29
C GLY A 322 -14.54 1.67 25.66
N LYS A 323 -13.70 1.28 26.64
CA LYS A 323 -13.63 1.93 27.96
C LYS A 323 -13.01 3.33 27.87
N ASP A 324 -12.42 3.65 26.72
CA ASP A 324 -12.02 4.99 26.30
C ASP A 324 -13.15 5.77 25.59
N ALA A 325 -14.31 5.14 25.31
CA ALA A 325 -15.40 5.76 24.56
C ALA A 325 -16.45 6.40 25.48
N CYS A 326 -16.86 7.62 25.14
CA CYS A 326 -18.09 8.22 25.63
C CYS A 326 -19.29 7.53 24.98
N GLU A 327 -20.41 7.60 25.69
CA GLU A 327 -21.78 7.43 25.21
C GLU A 327 -21.97 8.04 23.81
N HIS A 328 -21.89 7.19 22.79
CA HIS A 328 -22.28 7.52 21.43
C HIS A 328 -23.17 6.38 20.93
N GLY A 329 -24.48 6.51 21.19
CA GLY A 329 -25.54 5.63 20.67
C GLY A 329 -25.60 4.24 21.31
N ASN A 330 -26.46 4.06 22.32
CA ASN A 330 -26.74 2.78 22.95
C ASN A 330 -27.64 1.89 22.07
N ASP A 331 -27.14 1.41 20.94
CA ASP A 331 -27.75 0.28 20.25
C ASP A 331 -26.70 -0.74 19.78
N PRO A 332 -26.47 -1.81 20.57
CA PRO A 332 -25.54 -2.88 20.21
C PRO A 332 -26.02 -3.76 19.04
N GLU A 333 -27.26 -3.61 18.54
CA GLU A 333 -27.73 -4.34 17.34
C GLU A 333 -27.31 -3.65 16.03
N ASN A 334 -27.19 -2.33 16.00
CA ASN A 334 -26.85 -1.56 14.79
C ASN A 334 -25.37 -1.64 14.35
N HIS A 335 -24.53 -2.37 15.08
CA HIS A 335 -23.10 -2.55 14.79
C HIS A 335 -22.67 -4.01 14.62
N ARG A 336 -23.60 -4.94 14.41
CA ARG A 336 -23.23 -6.26 13.88
C ARG A 336 -23.01 -6.13 12.37
N PRO A 337 -21.78 -6.29 11.84
CA PRO A 337 -21.61 -6.38 10.40
C PRO A 337 -22.37 -7.61 9.90
N PHE A 338 -23.44 -7.35 9.14
CA PHE A 338 -24.21 -8.38 8.46
C PHE A 338 -23.40 -8.82 7.24
N PHE A 339 -22.57 -9.84 7.38
CA PHE A 339 -21.86 -10.43 6.26
C PHE A 339 -22.82 -11.36 5.49
N GLN A 340 -23.62 -10.81 4.58
CA GLN A 340 -24.04 -11.60 3.44
C GLN A 340 -22.82 -11.78 2.55
N THR A 341 -22.35 -13.02 2.39
CA THR A 341 -21.33 -13.36 1.40
C THR A 341 -21.95 -13.05 0.04
N PRO A 342 -21.55 -11.99 -0.69
CA PRO A 342 -22.05 -11.80 -2.02
C PRO A 342 -21.50 -12.96 -2.86
N GLU A 343 -22.34 -13.57 -3.69
CA GLU A 343 -21.86 -14.43 -4.76
C GLU A 343 -20.71 -13.71 -5.48
N ALA A 344 -19.60 -14.42 -5.70
CA ALA A 344 -18.36 -13.86 -6.22
C ALA A 344 -18.64 -12.98 -7.45
N ILE A 345 -18.57 -11.65 -7.27
CA ILE A 345 -18.65 -10.71 -8.38
C ILE A 345 -17.33 -10.88 -9.16
N PRO A 346 -17.36 -11.37 -10.41
CA PRO A 346 -16.14 -11.52 -11.19
C PRO A 346 -15.44 -10.17 -11.35
N ILE A 347 -14.10 -10.17 -11.33
CA ILE A 347 -13.29 -9.02 -11.71
C ILE A 347 -13.48 -8.81 -13.22
N VAL A 348 -14.49 -8.02 -13.59
CA VAL A 348 -14.79 -7.74 -14.98
C VAL A 348 -13.90 -6.56 -15.38
N GLU A 349 -12.90 -6.77 -16.25
CA GLU A 349 -12.39 -5.65 -17.05
C GLU A 349 -13.57 -4.97 -17.75
N PRO A 350 -13.57 -3.64 -17.97
CA PRO A 350 -14.63 -3.02 -18.74
C PRO A 350 -14.77 -3.78 -20.07
N SER A 351 -15.99 -4.21 -20.42
CA SER A 351 -16.22 -5.01 -21.64
C SER A 351 -15.67 -4.27 -22.85
N GLU A 352 -15.28 -4.99 -23.90
CA GLU A 352 -14.81 -4.35 -25.14
C GLU A 352 -15.85 -3.38 -25.70
N GLU A 353 -17.15 -3.70 -25.57
CA GLU A 353 -18.27 -2.80 -25.88
C GLU A 353 -18.22 -1.50 -25.06
N LEU A 354 -17.99 -1.60 -23.74
CA LEU A 354 -17.88 -0.43 -22.87
C LEU A 354 -16.63 0.38 -23.20
N LYS A 355 -15.49 -0.28 -23.48
CA LYS A 355 -14.26 0.39 -23.89
C LYS A 355 -14.46 1.16 -25.19
N ASP A 356 -15.14 0.57 -26.17
CA ASP A 356 -15.46 1.22 -27.44
C ASP A 356 -16.45 2.37 -27.27
N ARG A 357 -17.47 2.23 -26.40
CA ARG A 357 -18.39 3.33 -26.06
C ARG A 357 -17.65 4.51 -25.42
N VAL A 358 -16.71 4.25 -24.50
CA VAL A 358 -15.90 5.31 -23.85
C VAL A 358 -15.00 5.99 -24.88
N LYS A 359 -14.30 5.22 -25.72
CA LYS A 359 -13.45 5.78 -26.79
C LYS A 359 -14.26 6.57 -27.80
N SER A 360 -15.47 6.13 -28.14
CA SER A 360 -16.39 6.83 -29.03
C SER A 360 -16.86 8.17 -28.42
N ARG A 361 -17.29 8.16 -27.15
CA ARG A 361 -17.64 9.38 -26.39
C ARG A 361 -16.51 10.40 -26.40
N ASP A 362 -15.28 9.93 -26.19
CA ASP A 362 -14.11 10.79 -26.11
C ASP A 362 -13.54 11.14 -27.50
N GLY A 363 -14.24 10.78 -28.60
CA GLY A 363 -13.88 11.12 -29.96
C GLY A 363 -12.60 10.44 -30.47
N PHE A 364 -12.30 9.25 -29.96
CA PHE A 364 -11.10 8.45 -30.26
C PHE A 364 -9.80 9.27 -30.15
N ARG A 365 -9.72 10.11 -29.10
CA ARG A 365 -8.53 10.88 -28.76
C ARG A 365 -8.21 10.77 -27.27
N CYS A 366 -6.93 10.92 -26.95
CA CYS A 366 -6.50 11.07 -25.55
C CYS A 366 -7.04 12.38 -24.99
N LEU A 367 -7.82 12.33 -23.92
CA LEU A 367 -8.37 13.54 -23.29
C LEU A 367 -7.30 14.43 -22.64
N CYS A 368 -6.18 13.85 -22.20
CA CYS A 368 -5.07 14.60 -21.62
C CYS A 368 -4.22 15.36 -22.66
N CYS A 369 -3.81 14.72 -23.76
CA CYS A 369 -2.87 15.36 -24.71
C CYS A 369 -3.42 15.59 -26.13
N GLY A 370 -4.57 15.03 -26.48
CA GLY A 370 -5.17 15.14 -27.81
C GLY A 370 -4.70 14.08 -28.82
N TYR A 371 -3.81 13.16 -28.46
CA TYR A 371 -3.32 12.12 -29.39
C TYR A 371 -4.46 11.31 -30.01
N ASN A 372 -4.51 11.22 -31.35
CA ASN A 372 -5.59 10.56 -32.10
C ASN A 372 -5.13 9.72 -33.32
N LYS A 373 -3.82 9.58 -33.56
CA LYS A 373 -3.31 8.97 -34.82
C LYS A 373 -3.48 7.46 -34.94
N LEU A 374 -3.36 6.73 -33.82
CA LEU A 374 -3.50 5.27 -33.79
C LEU A 374 -4.42 4.87 -32.65
N ARG A 375 -5.60 4.35 -32.98
CA ARG A 375 -6.59 3.89 -32.00
C ARG A 375 -6.04 2.79 -31.08
N SER A 376 -5.14 1.95 -31.58
CA SER A 376 -4.46 0.90 -30.81
C SER A 376 -3.55 1.43 -29.69
N LYS A 377 -3.19 2.72 -29.71
CA LYS A 377 -2.40 3.37 -28.65
C LYS A 377 -3.27 4.07 -27.60
N LEU A 378 -4.59 4.01 -27.74
CA LEU A 378 -5.55 4.54 -26.77
C LEU A 378 -6.04 3.45 -25.83
N GLN A 379 -6.09 3.79 -24.55
CA GLN A 379 -6.50 2.95 -23.45
C GLN A 379 -7.67 3.63 -22.73
N VAL A 380 -8.48 2.81 -22.08
CA VAL A 380 -9.51 3.30 -21.16
C VAL A 380 -8.91 3.29 -19.76
N ASP A 381 -8.86 4.48 -19.16
CA ASP A 381 -8.36 4.76 -17.82
C ASP A 381 -9.54 5.12 -16.90
N HIS A 382 -9.37 4.89 -15.60
CA HIS A 382 -10.33 5.30 -14.59
C HIS A 382 -9.95 6.67 -14.01
N ILE A 383 -10.87 7.64 -14.05
CA ILE A 383 -10.72 8.98 -13.45
C ILE A 383 -10.31 8.87 -11.99
N SER A 384 -11.15 8.21 -11.19
CA SER A 384 -10.76 7.67 -9.89
C SER A 384 -10.15 6.29 -10.14
N PRO A 385 -8.83 6.12 -9.94
CA PRO A 385 -8.16 4.86 -10.21
C PRO A 385 -8.82 3.70 -9.46
N SER A 386 -8.80 2.51 -10.06
CA SER A 386 -9.34 1.32 -9.38
C SER A 386 -8.65 1.06 -8.04
N TYR A 387 -7.38 1.48 -7.87
CA TYR A 387 -6.66 1.46 -6.59
C TYR A 387 -7.38 2.23 -5.47
N HIS A 388 -8.09 3.31 -5.79
CA HIS A 388 -8.89 4.12 -4.86
C HIS A 388 -10.38 3.71 -4.83
N GLY A 389 -10.74 2.55 -5.39
CA GLY A 389 -12.12 2.04 -5.39
C GLY A 389 -13.00 2.55 -6.53
N GLY A 390 -12.43 3.13 -7.61
CA GLY A 390 -13.18 3.52 -8.79
C GLY A 390 -13.60 2.33 -9.67
N GLY A 391 -14.91 2.17 -9.90
CA GLY A 391 -15.49 1.08 -10.70
C GLY A 391 -15.55 1.36 -12.21
N ASN A 392 -15.96 0.37 -13.02
CA ASN A 392 -16.13 0.49 -14.48
C ASN A 392 -17.40 1.24 -14.90
N HIS A 393 -17.92 2.14 -14.07
CA HIS A 393 -19.04 2.98 -14.48
C HIS A 393 -18.57 3.85 -15.64
N PHE A 394 -19.41 3.97 -16.67
CA PHE A 394 -19.10 4.76 -17.87
C PHE A 394 -18.56 6.17 -17.54
N ASP A 395 -19.07 6.78 -16.47
CA ASP A 395 -18.64 8.11 -16.04
C ASP A 395 -17.29 8.17 -15.34
N ASN A 396 -16.87 7.08 -14.70
CA ASN A 396 -15.55 6.97 -14.10
C ASN A 396 -14.47 6.60 -15.14
N LEU A 397 -14.83 6.30 -16.38
CA LEU A 397 -13.89 5.92 -17.43
C LEU A 397 -13.58 7.10 -18.35
N GLN A 398 -12.34 7.18 -18.84
CA GLN A 398 -11.86 8.18 -19.79
C GLN A 398 -10.80 7.60 -20.75
N THR A 399 -10.67 8.18 -21.93
CA THR A 399 -9.72 7.72 -22.95
C THR A 399 -8.38 8.45 -22.83
N LEU A 400 -7.30 7.71 -22.60
CA LEU A 400 -5.93 8.22 -22.53
C LEU A 400 -4.99 7.46 -23.46
N CYS A 401 -3.90 8.09 -23.91
CA CYS A 401 -2.81 7.37 -24.56
C CYS A 401 -1.88 6.74 -23.50
N LYS A 402 -1.10 5.72 -23.89
CA LYS A 402 -0.18 5.02 -23.00
C LYS A 402 0.77 5.95 -22.22
N ASP A 403 1.24 7.04 -22.83
CA ASP A 403 2.14 7.99 -22.17
C ASP A 403 1.42 8.83 -21.10
N CYS A 404 0.16 9.21 -21.35
CA CYS A 404 -0.66 9.98 -20.41
C CYS A 404 -1.23 9.10 -19.30
N ASN A 405 -1.47 7.82 -19.58
CA ASN A 405 -1.93 6.83 -18.60
C ASN A 405 -0.78 6.28 -17.74
N GLY A 406 0.46 6.32 -18.25
CA GLY A 406 1.62 5.74 -17.59
C GLY A 406 2.09 6.49 -16.33
N PRO A 407 3.13 5.98 -15.65
CA PRO A 407 3.65 6.54 -14.39
C PRO A 407 4.19 7.97 -14.49
N ALA A 408 4.59 8.41 -15.68
CA ALA A 408 5.03 9.78 -15.95
C ALA A 408 3.90 10.72 -16.43
N GLY A 409 2.67 10.19 -16.49
CA GLY A 409 1.44 10.91 -16.81
C GLY A 409 0.53 10.98 -15.58
N LYS A 410 -0.74 10.58 -15.71
CA LYS A 410 -1.70 10.49 -14.60
C LYS A 410 -1.32 9.42 -13.59
N GLY A 411 -0.86 8.24 -14.04
CA GLY A 411 -0.54 7.13 -13.14
C GLY A 411 -1.72 6.80 -12.19
N ILE A 412 -1.46 6.87 -10.88
CA ILE A 412 -2.45 6.61 -9.82
C ILE A 412 -3.13 7.88 -9.29
N ASP A 413 -2.91 9.02 -9.93
CA ASP A 413 -3.57 10.26 -9.53
C ASP A 413 -5.07 10.24 -9.90
N ASN A 414 -5.91 10.75 -9.00
CA ASN A 414 -7.31 11.05 -9.31
C ASN A 414 -7.38 12.34 -10.14
N ILE A 415 -7.56 12.21 -11.45
CA ILE A 415 -7.59 13.31 -12.42
C ILE A 415 -8.66 13.04 -13.47
N SER A 416 -9.59 13.98 -13.63
CA SER A 416 -10.57 13.98 -14.71
C SER A 416 -10.11 14.92 -15.83
N PHE A 417 -9.73 14.36 -16.98
CA PHE A 417 -9.49 15.15 -18.20
C PHE A 417 -10.77 15.38 -19.00
N ARG A 418 -11.94 15.02 -18.45
CA ARG A 418 -13.24 15.38 -19.02
C ARG A 418 -13.66 16.80 -18.65
N ASN A 419 -13.02 17.39 -17.64
CA ASN A 419 -13.31 18.72 -17.14
C ASN A 419 -12.29 19.71 -17.70
N ASN A 420 -12.74 20.89 -18.11
CA ASN A 420 -11.86 21.94 -18.66
C ASN A 420 -11.41 22.96 -17.62
N GLN A 421 -11.94 22.90 -16.40
CA GLN A 421 -11.59 23.79 -15.30
C GLN A 421 -10.93 22.99 -14.18
N THR A 422 -9.83 23.52 -13.64
CA THR A 422 -9.13 22.92 -12.51
C THR A 422 -9.97 22.99 -11.24
N THR A 423 -9.88 21.95 -10.41
CA THR A 423 -10.44 21.95 -9.04
C THR A 423 -9.42 22.42 -8.01
N LEU A 424 -8.19 22.74 -8.43
CA LEU A 424 -7.15 23.24 -7.54
C LEU A 424 -7.48 24.68 -7.11
N THR A 425 -7.21 24.99 -5.84
CA THR A 425 -7.37 26.34 -5.29
C THR A 425 -6.06 27.13 -5.28
N THR A 426 -4.92 26.46 -5.43
CA THR A 426 -3.57 27.05 -5.46
C THR A 426 -2.70 26.39 -6.52
N SER A 427 -1.72 27.13 -7.06
CA SER A 427 -0.75 26.61 -8.03
C SER A 427 0.04 25.42 -7.47
N PRO A 428 0.23 24.33 -8.23
CA PRO A 428 1.26 23.33 -7.92
C PRO A 428 2.65 23.97 -7.88
N SER A 429 3.53 23.47 -7.02
CA SER A 429 4.90 23.96 -6.88
C SER A 429 5.84 23.51 -8.01
N ARG A 430 5.48 22.42 -8.72
CA ARG A 430 6.30 21.82 -9.76
C ARG A 430 5.51 21.56 -11.03
N LEU A 431 6.11 21.92 -12.17
CA LEU A 431 5.60 21.56 -13.49
C LEU A 431 5.92 20.08 -13.79
N PRO A 432 4.95 19.23 -14.13
CA PRO A 432 5.21 17.88 -14.61
C PRO A 432 5.94 17.94 -15.95
N LEU A 433 7.11 17.31 -16.05
CA LEU A 433 7.94 17.38 -17.26
C LEU A 433 8.10 15.99 -17.92
N PRO A 434 7.16 15.57 -18.77
CA PRO A 434 7.25 14.31 -19.50
C PRO A 434 8.44 14.28 -20.48
N LYS A 435 8.74 13.11 -21.06
CA LYS A 435 9.83 12.98 -22.03
C LYS A 435 9.56 13.87 -23.27
N PRO A 436 10.47 14.77 -23.66
CA PRO A 436 10.28 15.61 -24.83
C PRO A 436 10.40 14.78 -26.13
N PRO A 437 9.85 15.27 -27.25
CA PRO A 437 10.11 14.70 -28.57
C PRO A 437 11.60 14.62 -28.89
N THR A 438 12.03 13.52 -29.52
CA THR A 438 13.43 13.25 -29.89
C THR A 438 13.57 12.87 -31.36
N GLY A 439 14.80 12.91 -31.89
CA GLY A 439 15.09 12.58 -33.29
C GLY A 439 14.16 13.33 -34.25
N VAL A 440 13.70 12.67 -35.32
CA VAL A 440 12.81 13.29 -36.33
C VAL A 440 11.52 13.90 -35.77
N HIS A 441 11.06 13.44 -34.60
CA HIS A 441 9.86 13.96 -33.96
C HIS A 441 10.07 15.34 -33.32
N ALA A 442 11.31 15.74 -33.01
CA ALA A 442 11.62 17.07 -32.47
C ALA A 442 11.43 18.21 -33.48
N LYS A 443 11.28 17.90 -34.79
CA LYS A 443 10.89 18.88 -35.82
C LYS A 443 9.38 19.12 -35.88
N SER A 444 8.57 18.19 -35.36
CA SER A 444 7.12 18.17 -35.57
C SER A 444 6.38 19.11 -34.62
N ALA A 445 5.70 20.12 -35.16
CA ALA A 445 4.81 21.00 -34.40
C ALA A 445 3.73 20.20 -33.66
N GLU A 446 3.13 19.20 -34.32
CA GLU A 446 2.13 18.31 -33.71
C GLU A 446 2.68 17.60 -32.46
N ARG A 447 3.91 17.09 -32.50
CA ARG A 447 4.52 16.42 -31.34
C ARG A 447 4.79 17.37 -30.18
N TRP A 448 5.17 18.61 -30.48
CA TRP A 448 5.33 19.65 -29.47
C TRP A 448 4.00 20.11 -28.88
N GLU A 449 2.94 20.20 -29.68
CA GLU A 449 1.59 20.46 -29.19
C GLU A 449 1.14 19.36 -28.20
N LEU A 450 1.29 18.08 -28.56
CA LEU A 450 0.96 16.97 -27.65
C LEU A 450 1.75 17.04 -26.34
N PHE A 451 3.03 17.42 -26.41
CA PHE A 451 3.90 17.59 -25.25
C PHE A 451 3.42 18.73 -24.35
N LEU A 452 3.08 19.89 -24.91
CA LEU A 452 2.58 21.05 -24.16
C LEU A 452 1.24 20.76 -23.51
N ARG A 453 0.27 20.22 -24.29
CA ARG A 453 -1.04 19.82 -23.76
C ARG A 453 -0.89 18.86 -22.59
N ARG A 454 -0.05 17.83 -22.72
CA ARG A 454 0.22 16.86 -21.63
C ARG A 454 0.78 17.54 -20.39
N THR A 455 1.84 18.33 -20.56
CA THR A 455 2.54 19.01 -19.47
C THR A 455 1.57 19.93 -18.69
N ILE A 456 0.81 20.75 -19.40
CA ILE A 456 -0.07 21.75 -18.81
C ILE A 456 -1.33 21.12 -18.23
N ASN A 457 -1.95 20.15 -18.90
CA ASN A 457 -3.15 19.48 -18.39
C ASN A 457 -2.84 18.64 -17.14
N LEU A 458 -1.64 18.04 -17.03
CA LEU A 458 -1.19 17.39 -15.80
C LEU A 458 -0.96 18.41 -14.68
N PHE A 459 -0.37 19.57 -14.98
CA PHE A 459 -0.16 20.64 -14.00
C PHE A 459 -1.48 21.14 -13.41
N PHE A 460 -2.47 21.44 -14.25
CA PHE A 460 -3.79 21.88 -13.79
C PHE A 460 -4.70 20.75 -13.29
N ARG A 461 -4.29 19.47 -13.45
CA ARG A 461 -5.09 18.28 -13.13
C ARG A 461 -6.48 18.30 -13.80
N CYS A 462 -6.56 18.77 -15.04
CA CYS A 462 -7.77 18.81 -15.87
C CYS A 462 -7.39 19.02 -17.35
N ALA A 463 -8.36 19.03 -18.28
CA ALA A 463 -8.12 19.42 -19.67
C ALA A 463 -8.09 20.95 -19.84
N ALA A 464 -7.14 21.61 -19.19
CA ALA A 464 -7.03 23.07 -19.13
C ALA A 464 -6.71 23.75 -20.46
N VAL A 465 -6.01 23.09 -21.40
CA VAL A 465 -5.56 23.70 -22.66
C VAL A 465 -6.65 23.64 -23.73
N ASP A 466 -7.10 24.82 -24.18
CA ASP A 466 -7.99 24.98 -25.34
C ASP A 466 -7.19 24.83 -26.65
N THR A 467 -6.31 25.80 -26.94
CA THR A 467 -5.50 25.81 -28.17
C THR A 467 -4.01 25.93 -27.91
N VAL A 468 -3.22 25.37 -28.82
CA VAL A 468 -1.77 25.55 -28.88
C VAL A 468 -1.41 25.91 -30.31
N GLU A 469 -0.79 27.06 -30.51
CA GLU A 469 -0.35 27.53 -31.83
C GLU A 469 1.17 27.50 -31.94
N ILE A 470 1.67 26.65 -32.83
CA ILE A 470 3.09 26.50 -33.16
C ILE A 470 3.25 26.75 -34.66
N GLY A 471 3.87 27.87 -35.03
CA GLY A 471 4.12 28.20 -36.44
C GLY A 471 5.23 27.33 -37.04
N GLY A 472 5.10 26.96 -38.32
CA GLY A 472 6.14 26.20 -39.02
C GLY A 472 7.34 27.05 -39.49
N ARG A 473 7.16 28.38 -39.64
CA ARG A 473 8.16 29.37 -40.07
C ARG A 473 7.81 30.76 -39.53
N GLY A 474 8.74 31.70 -39.59
CA GLY A 474 8.52 33.11 -39.24
C GLY A 474 8.31 33.35 -37.74
N PRO A 475 7.71 34.49 -37.33
CA PRO A 475 7.60 34.87 -35.92
C PRO A 475 6.90 33.83 -35.03
N ARG A 476 5.90 33.11 -35.57
CA ARG A 476 5.15 32.08 -34.85
C ARG A 476 5.93 30.76 -34.63
N PHE A 477 7.04 30.56 -35.32
CA PHE A 477 7.96 29.44 -35.02
C PHE A 477 8.77 29.71 -33.75
N ARG A 478 9.09 30.98 -33.50
CA ARG A 478 9.85 31.45 -32.33
C ARG A 478 8.96 31.86 -31.16
N HIS A 479 7.72 32.27 -31.42
CA HIS A 479 6.73 32.63 -30.40
C HIS A 479 5.53 31.68 -30.43
N TRP A 480 5.44 30.80 -29.45
CA TRP A 480 4.32 29.85 -29.32
C TRP A 480 3.24 30.45 -28.43
N GLN A 481 1.98 30.19 -28.77
CA GLN A 481 0.82 30.70 -28.03
C GLN A 481 0.00 29.55 -27.49
N ILE A 482 -0.45 29.67 -26.24
CA ILE A 482 -1.27 28.69 -25.56
C ILE A 482 -2.48 29.40 -24.98
N ARG A 483 -3.68 28.94 -25.33
CA ARG A 483 -4.92 29.39 -24.71
C ARG A 483 -5.42 28.34 -23.73
N LEU A 484 -5.71 28.75 -22.50
CA LEU A 484 -6.39 27.92 -21.52
C LEU A 484 -7.89 28.11 -21.64
N PHE A 485 -8.68 27.13 -21.20
CA PHE A 485 -10.10 27.34 -20.98
C PHE A 485 -10.33 28.31 -19.81
N PRO A 486 -11.44 29.07 -19.81
CA PRO A 486 -11.79 29.97 -18.71
C PRO A 486 -11.80 29.25 -17.35
N GLY A 487 -11.34 29.95 -16.31
CA GLY A 487 -11.28 29.41 -14.94
C GLY A 487 -9.98 28.71 -14.58
N ASN A 488 -9.00 28.65 -15.49
CA ASN A 488 -7.63 28.20 -15.19
C ASN A 488 -6.68 29.41 -15.18
N ASN A 489 -6.11 29.73 -14.02
CA ASN A 489 -5.30 30.93 -13.84
C ASN A 489 -3.94 30.81 -14.56
N GLU A 490 -3.73 31.57 -15.65
CA GLU A 490 -2.49 31.53 -16.42
C GLU A 490 -1.27 32.05 -15.64
N ALA A 491 -1.48 32.84 -14.58
CA ALA A 491 -0.40 33.30 -13.71
C ALA A 491 0.34 32.15 -13.02
N TRP A 492 -0.32 31.00 -12.82
CA TRP A 492 0.29 29.80 -12.22
C TRP A 492 1.40 29.21 -13.09
N LEU A 493 1.32 29.34 -14.41
CA LEU A 493 2.36 28.84 -15.31
C LEU A 493 3.53 29.81 -15.46
N LYS A 494 3.33 31.12 -15.26
CA LYS A 494 4.34 32.17 -15.54
C LYS A 494 5.72 31.87 -14.91
N PRO A 495 5.83 31.43 -13.64
CA PRO A 495 7.12 31.11 -13.03
C PRO A 495 7.84 29.92 -13.70
N HIS A 496 7.10 29.00 -14.32
CA HIS A 496 7.64 27.78 -14.90
C HIS A 496 7.95 27.89 -16.41
N LEU A 497 7.54 28.98 -17.06
CA LEU A 497 7.75 29.16 -18.50
C LEU A 497 9.23 29.21 -18.91
N PRO A 498 10.15 29.88 -18.18
CA PRO A 498 11.57 29.91 -18.54
C PRO A 498 12.18 28.51 -18.62
N ASP A 499 11.96 27.67 -17.60
CA ASP A 499 12.49 26.30 -17.55
C ASP A 499 11.88 25.42 -18.64
N LEU A 500 10.57 25.57 -18.89
CA LEU A 500 9.89 24.84 -19.96
C LEU A 500 10.45 25.20 -21.33
N ILE A 501 10.68 26.49 -21.60
CA ILE A 501 11.28 26.98 -22.85
C ILE A 501 12.69 26.40 -23.00
N GLN A 502 13.52 26.52 -21.97
CA GLN A 502 14.90 26.03 -21.99
C GLN A 502 14.95 24.54 -22.31
N ARG A 503 14.11 23.73 -21.66
CA ARG A 503 14.03 22.29 -21.92
C ARG A 503 13.60 21.95 -23.34
N ILE A 504 12.65 22.70 -23.91
CA ILE A 504 12.21 22.50 -25.30
C ILE A 504 13.37 22.81 -26.25
N ARG A 505 14.07 23.92 -26.04
CA ARG A 505 15.22 24.34 -26.87
C ARG A 505 16.32 23.29 -26.86
N GLU A 506 16.76 22.86 -25.68
CA GLU A 506 17.79 21.82 -25.53
C GLU A 506 17.39 20.50 -26.18
N ALA A 507 16.13 20.10 -26.09
CA ALA A 507 15.65 18.87 -26.72
C ALA A 507 15.67 18.96 -28.25
N ARG A 508 15.40 20.13 -28.84
CA ARG A 508 15.50 20.36 -30.29
C ARG A 508 16.94 20.40 -30.76
N GLU A 509 17.81 21.09 -30.01
CA GLU A 509 19.25 21.16 -30.30
C GLU A 509 19.89 19.77 -30.26
N ARG A 510 19.62 18.98 -29.21
CA ARG A 510 20.07 17.58 -29.12
C ARG A 510 19.60 16.70 -30.28
N ALA A 511 18.48 17.06 -30.92
CA ALA A 511 17.95 16.36 -32.08
C ALA A 511 18.44 16.94 -33.42
N GLY A 512 19.35 17.93 -33.41
CA GLY A 512 19.93 18.54 -34.59
C GLY A 512 19.04 19.61 -35.25
N TYR A 513 18.10 20.21 -34.51
CA TYR A 513 17.22 21.26 -35.00
C TYR A 513 17.46 22.60 -34.31
N GLU A 514 17.07 23.67 -34.99
CA GLU A 514 17.11 25.03 -34.46
C GLU A 514 16.39 25.14 -33.10
N ALA A 515 17.05 25.81 -32.16
CA ALA A 515 16.57 26.12 -30.83
C ALA A 515 15.40 27.11 -30.90
N ALA A 516 14.20 26.59 -30.63
CA ALA A 516 12.95 27.35 -30.58
C ALA A 516 11.99 26.65 -29.60
N PRO A 517 11.03 27.34 -28.95
CA PRO A 517 10.73 28.75 -29.09
C PRO A 517 11.71 29.66 -28.32
N ASP A 518 11.65 30.95 -28.61
CA ASP A 518 12.24 32.01 -27.78
C ASP A 518 11.25 32.50 -26.71
N LYS A 519 9.94 32.36 -26.98
CA LYS A 519 8.87 32.79 -26.06
C LYS A 519 7.67 31.86 -26.14
N ILE A 520 7.08 31.57 -24.98
CA ILE A 520 5.74 31.00 -24.86
C ILE A 520 4.85 32.04 -24.19
N THR A 521 3.69 32.33 -24.80
CA THR A 521 2.67 33.20 -24.22
C THR A 521 1.45 32.37 -23.85
N VAL A 522 0.96 32.52 -22.61
CA VAL A 522 -0.22 31.82 -22.11
C VAL A 522 -1.31 32.85 -21.80
N THR A 523 -2.53 32.59 -22.26
CA THR A 523 -3.73 33.42 -22.03
C THR A 523 -4.89 32.53 -21.61
N SER A 524 -5.77 32.98 -20.71
CA SER A 524 -7.03 32.28 -20.37
C SER A 524 -8.24 32.91 -21.04
#